data_AF-A0A1G4K0K3-F1
#
_entry.id   AF-A0A1G4K0K3-F1
#
_cell.length_a   1.000
_cell.length_b   1.000
_cell.length_c   1.000
_cell.angle_alpha   90.00
_cell.angle_beta   90.00
_cell.angle_gamma   90.00
#
_symmetry.space_group_name_H-M   'P 1'
#
loop_
_entity.id
_entity.type
_entity.pdbx_description
1 polymer ?
#
loop_
_entity_poly.entity_id
_entity_poly.type
_entity_poly.pdbx_seq_one_letter_code
_entity_poly.pdbx_strand_id
1 'polypeptide(L)'
;MGLIPVFGMLNSLGAIESYISRNQLVDKSSTVVSWIFSIYLSITFLSCIFSGGYFDRNGGRLPMCLGTIFFTAAILATANCEKVWQFVLAFSVLGGSASGILMTPLVGCVATWFNEKRAIATSMATVGGSIGGVVLPLMLRALYSSVGFQWALRALALVCLCCLSCSIIFANERQKPAPNRFQSKYEGATWYIRSALNWRYFYDLKFLFAALGMCFAENSLTASSTFLASYSLAQGNSQSVSYALIATTNAISILGRYIPGYLADKYTGRFNMVIITVSMAAILNLTLWLPFGGNIKVLWAYSLLYGFFTGSIFSLIPVCIGQISDTADFGKRYASAYLLVAIMTIPVIPVGGAIIGPGTTSSYKFFILYTSLMMAAGSLCFAVSRIICVGFTMREFYKLDNRSSAA
;
A
#
# COMPACT_ATOMS: atom_id res chain seq x y z
N MET A 1 -8.08 -13.38 0.53
CA MET A 1 -8.46 -13.24 1.96
C MET A 1 -7.36 -12.58 2.79
N GLY A 2 -6.10 -13.02 2.75
CA GLY A 2 -5.05 -12.43 3.60
C GLY A 2 -4.75 -10.94 3.38
N LEU A 3 -5.01 -10.40 2.19
CA LEU A 3 -4.87 -8.95 1.93
C LEU A 3 -5.98 -8.10 2.58
N ILE A 4 -7.08 -8.70 3.06
CA ILE A 4 -8.13 -7.97 3.79
C ILE A 4 -7.57 -7.40 5.10
N PRO A 5 -6.93 -8.18 5.99
CA PRO A 5 -6.26 -7.62 7.16
C PRO A 5 -5.10 -6.67 6.83
N VAL A 6 -4.19 -7.07 5.94
CA VAL A 6 -2.93 -6.36 5.74
C VAL A 6 -3.16 -5.00 5.07
N PHE A 7 -3.83 -4.97 3.92
CA PHE A 7 -4.14 -3.71 3.23
C PHE A 7 -5.37 -3.00 3.80
N GLY A 8 -6.30 -3.74 4.41
CA GLY A 8 -7.42 -3.14 5.09
C GLY A 8 -7.01 -2.32 6.30
N MET A 9 -6.04 -2.79 7.10
CA MET A 9 -5.49 -1.99 8.20
C MET A 9 -4.84 -0.71 7.70
N LEU A 10 -4.02 -0.77 6.64
CA LEU A 10 -3.42 0.41 6.01
C LEU A 10 -4.47 1.43 5.57
N ASN A 11 -5.55 0.97 4.93
CA ASN A 11 -6.63 1.83 4.47
C ASN A 11 -7.55 2.33 5.60
N SER A 12 -7.46 1.73 6.79
CA SER A 12 -8.29 2.03 7.97
C SER A 12 -7.59 2.92 9.00
N LEU A 13 -6.31 3.27 8.80
CA LEU A 13 -5.50 3.96 9.80
C LEU A 13 -6.15 5.25 10.28
N GLY A 14 -6.65 6.10 9.38
CA GLY A 14 -7.27 7.37 9.77
C GLY A 14 -8.50 7.22 10.67
N ALA A 15 -9.30 6.16 10.49
CA ALA A 15 -10.45 5.90 11.35
C ALA A 15 -10.02 5.42 12.75
N ILE A 16 -9.01 4.55 12.81
CA ILE A 16 -8.44 4.03 14.06
C ILE A 16 -7.72 5.15 14.82
N GLU A 17 -6.94 5.98 14.12
CA GLU A 17 -6.26 7.16 14.65
C GLU A 17 -7.25 8.13 15.30
N SER A 18 -8.34 8.45 14.61
CA SER A 18 -9.34 9.37 15.14
C SER A 18 -9.99 8.84 16.43
N TYR A 19 -10.19 7.53 16.55
CA TYR A 19 -10.76 6.96 17.78
C TYR A 19 -9.74 6.98 18.92
N ILE A 20 -8.50 6.55 18.66
CA ILE A 20 -7.43 6.52 19.67
C ILE A 20 -7.13 7.93 20.18
N SER A 21 -7.09 8.93 19.31
CA SER A 21 -6.88 10.34 19.69
C SER A 21 -7.98 10.90 20.60
N ARG A 22 -9.24 10.48 20.41
CA ARG A 22 -10.39 11.02 21.15
C ARG A 22 -10.74 10.27 22.42
N ASN A 23 -10.30 9.03 22.56
CA ASN A 23 -10.72 8.17 23.65
C ASN A 23 -9.57 7.67 24.53
N GLN A 24 -8.43 7.30 23.96
CA GLN A 24 -7.31 6.70 24.72
C GLN A 24 -6.21 7.72 25.01
N LEU A 25 -5.86 8.55 24.02
CA LEU A 25 -4.77 9.52 24.10
C LEU A 25 -5.31 10.96 24.11
N VAL A 26 -6.35 11.22 24.90
CA VAL A 26 -7.05 12.52 24.96
C VAL A 26 -6.12 13.66 25.37
N ASP A 27 -5.20 13.37 26.29
CA ASP A 27 -4.24 14.36 26.83
C ASP A 27 -3.01 14.58 25.93
N LYS A 28 -2.96 13.95 24.75
CA LYS A 28 -1.82 14.04 23.84
C LYS A 28 -2.18 14.87 22.62
N SER A 29 -1.19 15.61 22.12
CA SER A 29 -1.36 16.39 20.90
C SER A 29 -1.61 15.45 19.70
N SER A 30 -2.45 15.91 18.77
CA SER A 30 -2.76 15.19 17.52
C SER A 30 -1.48 14.76 16.80
N THR A 31 -0.46 15.62 16.77
CA THR A 31 0.86 15.33 16.18
C THR A 31 1.52 14.08 16.76
N VAL A 32 1.50 13.90 18.09
CA VAL A 32 2.10 12.72 18.74
C VAL A 32 1.35 11.45 18.36
N VAL A 33 0.03 11.52 18.23
CA VAL A 33 -0.79 10.38 17.81
C VAL A 33 -0.52 10.01 16.35
N SER A 34 -0.47 11.00 15.44
CA SER A 34 -0.19 10.76 14.02
C SER A 34 1.19 10.14 13.77
N TRP A 35 2.18 10.41 14.63
CA TRP A 35 3.49 9.74 14.56
C TRP A 35 3.41 8.23 14.75
N ILE A 36 2.49 7.73 15.58
CA ILE A 36 2.29 6.29 15.80
C ILE A 36 1.92 5.61 14.47
N PHE A 37 0.98 6.18 13.73
CA PHE A 37 0.50 5.64 12.46
C PHE A 37 1.50 5.85 11.31
N SER A 38 2.25 6.95 11.34
CA SER A 38 3.34 7.21 10.38
C SER A 38 4.49 6.21 10.55
N ILE A 39 4.85 5.88 11.79
CA ILE A 39 5.85 4.84 12.11
C ILE A 39 5.31 3.47 11.66
N TYR A 40 4.03 3.18 11.85
CA TYR A 40 3.42 1.92 11.38
C TYR A 40 3.58 1.75 9.86
N LEU A 41 3.25 2.79 9.07
CA LEU A 41 3.41 2.77 7.62
C LEU A 41 4.87 2.58 7.23
N SER A 42 5.78 3.33 7.85
CA SER A 42 7.22 3.28 7.56
C SER A 42 7.80 1.90 7.84
N ILE A 43 7.47 1.31 9.00
CA ILE A 43 7.94 -0.03 9.39
C ILE A 43 7.31 -1.10 8.50
N THR A 44 6.04 -0.94 8.11
CA THR A 44 5.37 -1.86 7.17
C THR A 44 6.13 -1.96 5.86
N PHE A 45 6.44 -0.82 5.23
CA PHE A 45 7.16 -0.81 3.97
C PHE A 45 8.62 -1.24 4.11
N LEU A 46 9.29 -0.82 5.20
CA LEU A 46 10.68 -1.24 5.47
C LEU A 46 10.79 -2.75 5.67
N SER A 47 9.83 -3.36 6.36
CA SER A 47 9.89 -4.78 6.75
C SER A 47 9.65 -5.74 5.59
N CYS A 48 9.15 -5.25 4.44
CA CYS A 48 9.06 -6.02 3.20
C CYS A 48 10.42 -6.64 2.81
N ILE A 49 11.53 -5.95 3.14
CA ILE A 49 12.90 -6.40 2.84
C ILE A 49 13.23 -7.78 3.46
N PHE A 50 12.67 -8.08 4.62
CA PHE A 50 12.93 -9.34 5.33
C PHE A 50 12.18 -10.51 4.71
N SER A 51 11.01 -10.28 4.11
CA SER A 51 10.20 -11.33 3.51
C SER A 51 10.53 -11.59 2.05
N GLY A 52 11.03 -10.60 1.30
CA GLY A 52 11.29 -10.73 -0.14
C GLY A 52 12.28 -11.83 -0.52
N GLY A 53 13.49 -11.79 0.05
CA GLY A 53 14.52 -12.79 -0.21
C GLY A 53 14.13 -14.19 0.30
N TYR A 54 13.43 -14.26 1.44
CA TYR A 54 12.93 -15.53 1.97
C TYR A 54 11.89 -16.14 1.04
N PHE A 55 10.90 -15.35 0.63
CA PHE A 55 9.83 -15.77 -0.26
C PHE A 55 10.39 -16.37 -1.56
N ASP A 56 11.36 -15.69 -2.18
CA ASP A 56 11.91 -16.14 -3.46
C ASP A 56 12.65 -17.49 -3.39
N ARG A 57 13.31 -17.78 -2.27
CA ARG A 57 14.10 -19.02 -2.08
C ARG A 57 13.34 -20.14 -1.39
N ASN A 58 12.72 -19.84 -0.26
CA ASN A 58 12.17 -20.81 0.68
C ASN A 58 10.64 -20.89 0.64
N GLY A 59 9.99 -20.00 -0.12
CA GLY A 59 8.55 -19.96 -0.25
C GLY A 59 7.84 -19.07 0.77
N GLY A 60 6.54 -18.90 0.59
CA GLY A 60 5.70 -17.96 1.35
C GLY A 60 5.09 -18.49 2.64
N ARG A 61 5.04 -19.82 2.85
CA ARG A 61 4.31 -20.40 4.00
C ARG A 61 4.87 -19.97 5.35
N LEU A 62 6.18 -20.06 5.57
CA LEU A 62 6.77 -19.68 6.85
C LEU A 62 6.60 -18.18 7.16
N PRO A 63 6.91 -17.23 6.24
CA PRO A 63 6.62 -15.81 6.43
C PRO A 63 5.15 -15.55 6.72
N MET A 64 4.24 -16.25 6.04
CA MET A 64 2.80 -16.11 6.28
C MET A 64 2.40 -16.57 7.69
N CYS A 65 2.91 -17.70 8.17
CA CYS A 65 2.65 -18.17 9.54
C CYS A 65 3.20 -17.20 10.60
N LEU A 66 4.48 -16.83 10.49
CA LEU A 66 5.14 -15.92 11.44
C LEU A 66 4.49 -14.54 11.43
N GLY A 67 4.24 -14.01 10.24
CA GLY A 67 3.55 -12.74 10.06
C GLY A 67 2.14 -12.76 10.66
N THR A 68 1.40 -13.86 10.52
CA THR A 68 0.05 -14.00 11.11
C THR A 68 0.07 -14.03 12.63
N ILE A 69 1.02 -14.75 13.22
CA ILE A 69 1.20 -14.80 14.68
C ILE A 69 1.56 -13.40 15.20
N PHE A 70 2.54 -12.73 14.60
CA PHE A 70 2.96 -11.39 15.02
C PHE A 70 1.88 -10.34 14.79
N PHE A 71 1.13 -10.40 13.69
CA PHE A 71 0.04 -9.47 13.41
C PHE A 71 -1.10 -9.62 14.41
N THR A 72 -1.47 -10.84 14.74
CA THR A 72 -2.51 -11.12 15.75
C THR A 72 -2.05 -10.69 17.14
N ALA A 73 -0.81 -11.03 17.51
CA ALA A 73 -0.22 -10.60 18.77
C ALA A 73 -0.12 -9.08 18.88
N ALA A 74 0.21 -8.38 17.80
CA ALA A 74 0.26 -6.91 17.74
C ALA A 74 -1.11 -6.29 18.05
N ILE A 75 -2.19 -6.77 17.41
CA ILE A 75 -3.53 -6.23 17.64
C ILE A 75 -4.01 -6.55 19.06
N LEU A 76 -3.75 -7.77 19.56
CA LEU A 76 -4.08 -8.15 20.94
C LEU A 76 -3.29 -7.34 21.98
N ALA A 77 -2.01 -7.05 21.73
CA ALA A 77 -1.21 -6.18 22.58
C ALA A 77 -1.74 -4.73 22.53
N THR A 78 -2.10 -4.24 21.33
CA THR A 78 -2.70 -2.91 21.13
C THR A 78 -4.00 -2.75 21.92
N ALA A 79 -4.78 -3.83 22.06
CA ALA A 79 -6.01 -3.83 22.85
C ALA A 79 -5.81 -3.48 24.34
N ASN A 80 -4.61 -3.64 24.88
CA ASN A 80 -4.29 -3.35 26.28
C ASN A 80 -3.33 -2.16 26.43
N CYS A 81 -3.14 -1.36 25.38
CA CYS A 81 -2.27 -0.19 25.40
C CYS A 81 -3.01 1.04 25.94
N GLU A 82 -2.37 1.76 26.86
CA GLU A 82 -2.86 3.01 27.46
C GLU A 82 -1.88 4.17 27.20
N LYS A 83 -0.59 3.86 27.06
CA LYS A 83 0.48 4.87 26.89
C LYS A 83 0.97 4.91 25.44
N VAL A 84 1.37 6.09 24.98
CA VAL A 84 1.91 6.32 23.62
C VAL A 84 3.01 5.33 23.25
N TRP A 85 3.98 5.10 24.13
CA TRP A 85 5.08 4.16 23.85
C TRP A 85 4.60 2.71 23.68
N GLN A 86 3.53 2.31 24.37
CA GLN A 86 2.94 0.97 24.21
C GLN A 86 2.31 0.84 22.83
N PHE A 87 1.58 1.86 22.38
CA PHE A 87 1.04 1.91 21.02
C PHE A 87 2.15 1.87 19.95
N VAL A 88 3.24 2.63 20.14
CA VAL A 88 4.37 2.60 19.20
C VAL A 88 4.96 1.18 19.10
N LEU A 89 5.18 0.49 20.21
CA LEU A 89 5.76 -0.85 20.19
C LEU A 89 4.79 -1.92 19.66
N ALA A 90 3.54 -1.94 20.15
CA ALA A 90 2.57 -2.96 19.80
C ALA A 90 1.97 -2.75 18.41
N PHE A 91 1.47 -1.55 18.13
CA PHE A 91 0.80 -1.24 16.88
C PHE A 91 1.81 -0.99 15.76
N SER A 92 2.75 -0.06 15.97
CA SER A 92 3.63 0.39 14.91
C SER A 92 4.78 -0.57 14.63
N VAL A 93 5.56 -0.93 15.65
CA VAL A 93 6.75 -1.80 15.48
C VAL A 93 6.32 -3.24 15.20
N LEU A 94 5.59 -3.87 16.11
CA LEU A 94 5.21 -5.27 15.96
C LEU A 94 4.17 -5.45 14.85
N GLY A 95 3.11 -4.64 14.83
CA GLY A 95 2.06 -4.70 13.81
C GLY A 95 2.57 -4.29 12.42
N GLY A 96 3.40 -3.27 12.32
CA GLY A 96 4.01 -2.84 11.05
C GLY A 96 4.95 -3.91 10.50
N SER A 97 5.83 -4.46 11.35
CA SER A 97 6.75 -5.53 10.93
C SER A 97 6.00 -6.76 10.42
N ALA A 98 4.94 -7.15 11.13
CA ALA A 98 4.08 -8.25 10.72
C ALA A 98 3.38 -7.98 9.38
N SER A 99 2.87 -6.77 9.19
CA SER A 99 2.21 -6.36 7.94
C SER A 99 3.18 -6.43 6.76
N GLY A 100 4.40 -5.92 6.90
CA GLY A 100 5.43 -5.98 5.85
C GLY A 100 5.90 -7.40 5.54
N ILE A 101 6.04 -8.26 6.57
CA ILE A 101 6.38 -9.67 6.38
C ILE A 101 5.29 -10.39 5.58
N LEU A 102 4.01 -10.05 5.81
CA LEU A 102 2.86 -10.65 5.11
C LEU A 102 2.66 -10.12 3.69
N MET A 103 2.99 -8.84 3.41
CA MET A 103 2.73 -8.21 2.12
C MET A 103 3.37 -8.96 0.95
N THR A 104 4.68 -9.21 1.03
CA THR A 104 5.42 -9.85 -0.07
C THR A 104 4.90 -11.24 -0.44
N PRO A 105 4.73 -12.21 0.48
CA PRO A 105 4.22 -13.54 0.12
C PRO A 105 2.76 -13.50 -0.35
N LEU A 106 1.90 -12.65 0.22
CA LEU A 106 0.50 -12.55 -0.21
C LEU A 106 0.35 -12.06 -1.65
N VAL A 107 1.18 -11.09 -2.06
CA VAL A 107 1.20 -10.58 -3.44
C VAL A 107 2.00 -11.50 -4.36
N GLY A 108 3.13 -12.03 -3.87
CA GLY A 108 4.03 -12.92 -4.58
C GLY A 108 3.40 -14.24 -4.99
N CYS A 109 2.62 -14.87 -4.11
CA CYS A 109 1.91 -16.12 -4.45
C CYS A 109 1.02 -15.93 -5.67
N VAL A 110 0.27 -14.83 -5.76
CA VAL A 110 -0.59 -14.53 -6.91
C VAL A 110 0.24 -14.30 -8.17
N ALA A 111 1.34 -13.56 -8.04
CA ALA A 111 2.26 -13.25 -9.14
C ALA A 111 2.94 -14.50 -9.74
N THR A 112 3.15 -15.57 -8.97
CA THR A 112 3.84 -16.79 -9.45
C THR A 112 2.93 -17.74 -10.24
N TRP A 113 1.61 -17.68 -10.03
CA TRP A 113 0.64 -18.54 -10.75
C TRP A 113 0.17 -17.95 -12.07
N PHE A 114 0.00 -16.62 -12.13
CA PHE A 114 -0.59 -15.95 -13.28
C PHE A 114 0.48 -15.17 -14.03
N ASN A 115 0.78 -15.57 -15.27
CA ASN A 115 1.66 -14.79 -16.17
C ASN A 115 0.84 -13.85 -17.08
N GLU A 116 -0.06 -14.39 -17.91
CA GLU A 116 -0.85 -13.59 -18.88
C GLU A 116 -1.88 -12.68 -18.19
N LYS A 117 -2.70 -13.24 -17.28
CA LYS A 117 -3.77 -12.52 -16.56
C LYS A 117 -3.32 -11.99 -15.18
N ARG A 118 -2.05 -11.60 -15.09
CA ARG A 118 -1.42 -11.21 -13.82
C ARG A 118 -2.04 -9.95 -13.23
N ALA A 119 -2.37 -8.94 -14.04
CA ALA A 119 -2.95 -7.71 -13.54
C ALA A 119 -4.36 -7.93 -12.96
N ILE A 120 -5.19 -8.75 -13.63
CA ILE A 120 -6.52 -9.11 -13.13
C ILE A 120 -6.42 -9.91 -11.84
N ALA A 121 -5.55 -10.93 -11.79
CA ALA A 121 -5.40 -11.77 -10.60
C ALA A 121 -4.91 -10.97 -9.39
N THR A 122 -3.87 -10.14 -9.57
CA THR A 122 -3.37 -9.26 -8.51
C THR A 122 -4.39 -8.20 -8.11
N SER A 123 -5.16 -7.66 -9.07
CA SER A 123 -6.24 -6.71 -8.76
C SER A 123 -7.37 -7.35 -7.97
N MET A 124 -7.80 -8.56 -8.33
CA MET A 124 -8.78 -9.33 -7.56
C MET A 124 -8.29 -9.62 -6.13
N ALA A 125 -7.01 -9.99 -5.97
CA ALA A 125 -6.43 -10.24 -4.66
C ALA A 125 -6.39 -8.95 -3.81
N THR A 126 -5.97 -7.84 -4.41
CA THR A 126 -5.86 -6.55 -3.73
C THR A 126 -7.19 -5.87 -3.47
N VAL A 127 -8.28 -6.18 -4.19
CA VAL A 127 -9.65 -5.73 -3.82
C VAL A 127 -9.96 -6.02 -2.35
N GLY A 128 -9.44 -7.12 -1.80
CA GLY A 128 -9.55 -7.44 -0.38
C GLY A 128 -9.09 -6.29 0.54
N GLY A 129 -8.04 -5.56 0.18
CA GLY A 129 -7.59 -4.40 0.95
C GLY A 129 -8.57 -3.23 0.98
N SER A 130 -9.29 -2.99 -0.12
CA SER A 130 -10.34 -1.96 -0.16
C SER A 130 -11.58 -2.41 0.61
N ILE A 131 -11.95 -3.68 0.51
CA ILE A 131 -13.02 -4.27 1.33
C ILE A 131 -12.66 -4.13 2.82
N GLY A 132 -11.43 -4.47 3.21
CA GLY A 132 -10.96 -4.29 4.58
C GLY A 132 -10.98 -2.82 5.02
N GLY A 133 -10.61 -1.90 4.14
CA GLY A 133 -10.67 -0.45 4.40
C GLY A 133 -12.08 0.11 4.63
N VAL A 134 -13.12 -0.62 4.23
CA VAL A 134 -14.54 -0.27 4.48
C VAL A 134 -15.09 -1.05 5.67
N VAL A 135 -14.86 -2.36 5.70
CA VAL A 135 -15.44 -3.27 6.70
C VAL A 135 -14.80 -3.08 8.08
N LEU A 136 -13.47 -2.95 8.17
CA LEU A 136 -12.78 -2.87 9.47
C LEU A 136 -13.17 -1.61 10.26
N PRO A 137 -13.21 -0.39 9.67
CA PRO A 137 -13.63 0.81 10.40
C PRO A 137 -15.09 0.75 10.83
N LEU A 138 -15.99 0.22 9.99
CA LEU A 138 -17.42 0.09 10.31
C LEU A 138 -17.63 -0.91 11.45
N MET A 139 -16.96 -2.05 11.40
CA MET A 139 -16.95 -3.04 12.47
C MET A 139 -16.44 -2.43 13.77
N LEU A 140 -15.27 -1.80 13.74
CA LEU A 140 -14.69 -1.16 14.93
C LEU A 140 -15.60 -0.09 15.51
N ARG A 141 -16.20 0.78 14.68
CA ARG A 141 -17.15 1.81 15.13
C ARG A 141 -18.33 1.22 15.89
N ALA A 142 -18.92 0.13 15.40
CA ALA A 142 -20.04 -0.54 16.07
C ALA A 142 -19.60 -1.29 17.35
N LEU A 143 -18.41 -1.89 17.34
CA LEU A 143 -17.89 -2.60 18.51
C LEU A 143 -17.42 -1.65 19.61
N TYR A 144 -16.87 -0.49 19.26
CA TYR A 144 -16.45 0.52 20.24
C TYR A 144 -17.63 1.01 21.10
N SER A 145 -18.81 1.19 20.51
CA SER A 145 -20.01 1.60 21.25
C SER A 145 -20.65 0.49 22.08
N SER A 146 -20.48 -0.78 21.70
CA SER A 146 -21.18 -1.91 22.34
C SER A 146 -20.34 -2.64 23.39
N VAL A 147 -19.08 -2.92 23.09
CA VAL A 147 -18.18 -3.75 23.93
C VAL A 147 -16.91 -3.01 24.37
N GLY A 148 -16.73 -1.77 23.91
CA GLY A 148 -15.57 -0.94 24.25
C GLY A 148 -14.30 -1.26 23.46
N PHE A 149 -13.25 -0.48 23.71
CA PHE A 149 -12.00 -0.50 22.92
C PHE A 149 -11.27 -1.85 22.96
N GLN A 150 -11.09 -2.41 24.17
CA GLN A 150 -10.29 -3.63 24.36
C GLN A 150 -10.90 -4.83 23.63
N TRP A 151 -12.22 -5.05 23.81
CA TRP A 151 -12.92 -6.16 23.14
C TRP A 151 -13.11 -5.92 21.65
N ALA A 152 -13.26 -4.67 21.20
CA ALA A 152 -13.30 -4.34 19.78
C ALA A 152 -12.01 -4.75 19.05
N LEU A 153 -10.84 -4.44 19.63
CA LEU A 153 -9.56 -4.85 19.04
C LEU A 153 -9.31 -6.36 19.15
N ARG A 154 -9.75 -7.02 20.23
CA ARG A 154 -9.67 -8.49 20.33
C ARG A 154 -10.53 -9.18 19.26
N ALA A 155 -11.75 -8.69 19.02
CA ALA A 155 -12.61 -9.18 17.94
C ALA A 155 -11.98 -8.94 16.56
N LEU A 156 -11.38 -7.75 16.34
CA LEU A 156 -10.61 -7.48 15.12
C LEU A 156 -9.45 -8.47 14.94
N ALA A 157 -8.70 -8.76 16.00
CA ALA A 157 -7.60 -9.74 15.95
C ALA A 157 -8.10 -11.12 15.52
N LEU A 158 -9.25 -11.57 16.03
CA LEU A 158 -9.87 -12.85 15.63
C LEU A 158 -10.29 -12.86 14.17
N VAL A 159 -10.96 -11.81 13.69
CA VAL A 159 -11.37 -11.70 12.27
C VAL A 159 -10.13 -11.73 11.35
N CYS A 160 -9.08 -10.99 11.73
CA CYS A 160 -7.83 -10.98 10.99
C CYS A 160 -7.13 -12.34 11.00
N LEU A 161 -7.09 -13.02 12.15
CA LEU A 161 -6.53 -14.37 12.30
C LEU A 161 -7.27 -15.37 11.42
N CYS A 162 -8.61 -15.33 11.37
CA CYS A 162 -9.40 -16.19 10.49
C CYS A 162 -9.08 -15.93 9.01
N CYS A 163 -9.05 -14.67 8.59
CA CYS A 163 -8.72 -14.29 7.20
C CYS A 163 -7.31 -14.74 6.79
N LEU A 164 -6.33 -14.56 7.67
CA LEU A 164 -4.94 -14.94 7.44
C LEU A 164 -4.75 -16.46 7.48
N SER A 165 -5.41 -17.16 8.41
CA SER A 165 -5.39 -18.63 8.49
C SER A 165 -5.95 -19.27 7.24
N CYS A 166 -7.10 -18.79 6.75
CA CYS A 166 -7.64 -19.19 5.45
C CYS A 166 -6.63 -18.93 4.33
N SER A 167 -5.95 -17.77 4.37
CA SER A 167 -4.91 -17.46 3.38
C SER A 167 -3.74 -18.43 3.46
N ILE A 168 -3.30 -18.89 4.63
CA ILE A 168 -2.21 -19.86 4.78
C ILE A 168 -2.61 -21.22 4.21
N ILE A 169 -3.85 -21.66 4.46
CA ILE A 169 -4.36 -22.96 4.00
C ILE A 169 -4.48 -22.99 2.47
N PHE A 170 -5.01 -21.90 1.88
CA PHE A 170 -5.29 -21.85 0.44
C PHE A 170 -4.16 -21.26 -0.40
N ALA A 171 -3.24 -20.47 0.17
CA ALA A 171 -2.10 -19.94 -0.58
C ALA A 171 -1.10 -21.07 -0.82
N ASN A 172 -1.10 -21.55 -2.06
CA ASN A 172 -0.05 -22.39 -2.57
C ASN A 172 0.78 -21.59 -3.57
N GLU A 173 2.08 -21.80 -3.61
CA GLU A 173 2.97 -21.22 -4.61
C GLU A 173 3.34 -22.27 -5.64
N ARG A 174 3.74 -21.83 -6.84
CA ARG A 174 4.22 -22.75 -7.87
C ARG A 174 5.52 -23.38 -7.38
N GLN A 175 5.58 -24.72 -7.32
CA GLN A 175 6.74 -25.45 -6.82
C GLN A 175 8.01 -25.01 -7.55
N LYS A 176 8.99 -24.51 -6.78
CA LYS A 176 10.37 -24.32 -7.24
C LYS A 176 11.19 -25.55 -6.87
N PRO A 177 12.26 -25.88 -7.63
CA PRO A 177 13.24 -26.87 -7.20
C PRO A 177 13.71 -26.53 -5.78
N ALA A 178 13.80 -27.54 -4.91
CA ALA A 178 14.24 -27.31 -3.54
C ALA A 178 15.59 -26.59 -3.55
N PRO A 179 15.72 -25.42 -2.88
CA PRO A 179 16.97 -24.69 -2.88
C PRO A 179 18.05 -25.54 -2.21
N ASN A 180 19.28 -25.48 -2.73
CA ASN A 180 20.42 -26.12 -2.10
C ASN A 180 20.48 -25.72 -0.61
N ARG A 181 20.63 -26.71 0.27
CA ARG A 181 20.74 -26.45 1.71
C ARG A 181 22.00 -25.64 1.97
N PHE A 182 21.89 -24.60 2.79
CA PHE A 182 23.07 -23.88 3.29
C PHE A 182 23.92 -24.86 4.10
N GLN A 183 25.23 -24.84 3.88
CA GLN A 183 26.16 -25.72 4.60
C GLN A 183 26.45 -25.17 6.01
N SER A 184 26.27 -23.87 6.23
CA SER A 184 26.43 -23.22 7.53
C SER A 184 25.35 -22.16 7.82
N LYS A 185 25.03 -21.93 9.11
CA LYS A 185 24.14 -20.84 9.55
C LYS A 185 24.68 -19.46 9.15
N TYR A 186 26.01 -19.29 9.15
CA TYR A 186 26.66 -18.06 8.72
C TYR A 186 26.44 -17.80 7.22
N GLU A 187 26.57 -18.83 6.39
CA GLU A 187 26.31 -18.74 4.94
C GLU A 187 24.87 -18.31 4.65
N GLY A 188 23.90 -18.89 5.39
CA GLY A 188 22.50 -18.50 5.31
C GLY A 188 22.30 -17.02 5.66
N ALA A 189 22.80 -16.57 6.81
CA ALA A 189 22.67 -15.18 7.24
C ALA A 189 23.33 -14.20 6.26
N THR A 190 24.54 -14.50 5.78
CA THR A 190 25.24 -13.67 4.79
C THR A 190 24.49 -13.62 3.46
N TRP A 191 23.93 -14.75 3.00
CA TRP A 191 23.10 -14.78 1.80
C TRP A 191 21.83 -13.94 1.97
N TYR A 192 21.17 -14.02 3.13
CA TYR A 192 19.97 -13.23 3.42
C TYR A 192 20.26 -11.73 3.41
N ILE A 193 21.31 -11.28 4.10
CA ILE A 193 21.70 -9.87 4.15
C ILE A 193 22.07 -9.37 2.75
N ARG A 194 22.88 -10.13 2.00
CA ARG A 194 23.24 -9.76 0.62
C ARG A 194 22.06 -9.75 -0.34
N SER A 195 21.11 -10.65 -0.16
CA SER A 195 19.90 -10.74 -1.01
C SER A 195 18.89 -9.64 -0.67
N ALA A 196 18.76 -9.29 0.61
CA ALA A 196 17.90 -8.21 1.09
C ALA A 196 18.42 -6.85 0.63
N LEU A 197 19.73 -6.60 0.74
CA LEU A 197 20.38 -5.32 0.41
C LEU A 197 21.17 -5.40 -0.90
N ASN A 198 20.59 -6.02 -1.93
CA ASN A 198 21.26 -6.10 -3.22
C ASN A 198 21.06 -4.79 -4.02
N TRP A 199 21.94 -3.82 -3.77
CA TRP A 199 21.92 -2.51 -4.44
C TRP A 199 22.06 -2.60 -5.97
N ARG A 200 22.51 -3.76 -6.49
CA ARG A 200 22.67 -3.99 -7.92
C ARG A 200 21.38 -3.87 -8.70
N TYR A 201 20.23 -4.12 -8.07
CA TYR A 201 18.93 -3.96 -8.73
C TYR A 201 18.68 -2.50 -9.15
N PHE A 202 19.20 -1.52 -8.40
CA PHE A 202 19.05 -0.10 -8.73
C PHE A 202 19.96 0.37 -9.88
N TYR A 203 20.95 -0.42 -10.30
CA TYR A 203 21.71 -0.12 -11.51
C TYR A 203 20.92 -0.45 -12.79
N ASP A 204 19.90 -1.31 -12.71
CA ASP A 204 18.98 -1.49 -13.82
C ASP A 204 18.02 -0.30 -13.87
N LEU A 205 18.26 0.60 -14.82
CA LEU A 205 17.47 1.82 -15.01
C LEU A 205 15.97 1.51 -15.15
N LYS A 206 15.60 0.37 -15.77
CA LYS A 206 14.19 -0.04 -15.91
C LYS A 206 13.53 -0.21 -14.55
N PHE A 207 14.23 -0.90 -13.65
CA PHE A 207 13.78 -1.14 -12.28
C PHE A 207 13.84 0.12 -11.43
N LEU A 208 14.92 0.89 -11.51
CA LEU A 208 15.07 2.14 -10.77
C LEU A 208 13.93 3.12 -11.05
N PHE A 209 13.61 3.38 -12.33
CA PHE A 209 12.52 4.27 -12.68
C PHE A 209 11.14 3.72 -12.31
N ALA A 210 10.93 2.40 -12.40
CA ALA A 210 9.68 1.79 -11.91
C ALA A 210 9.53 1.89 -10.39
N ALA A 211 10.62 1.71 -9.64
CA ALA A 211 10.65 1.82 -8.19
C ALA A 211 10.48 3.27 -7.72
N LEU A 212 11.11 4.24 -8.40
CA LEU A 212 10.87 5.66 -8.16
C LEU A 212 9.43 6.05 -8.50
N GLY A 213 8.87 5.52 -9.61
CA GLY A 213 7.47 5.72 -9.98
C GLY A 213 6.50 5.23 -8.89
N MET A 214 6.71 4.01 -8.39
CA MET A 214 6.00 3.46 -7.24
C MET A 214 6.14 4.38 -6.03
N CYS A 215 7.36 4.78 -5.70
CA CYS A 215 7.68 5.60 -4.55
C CYS A 215 6.89 6.93 -4.56
N PHE A 216 6.96 7.67 -5.65
CA PHE A 216 6.23 8.93 -5.77
C PHE A 216 4.70 8.75 -5.77
N ALA A 217 4.18 7.72 -6.45
CA ALA A 217 2.74 7.49 -6.54
C ALA A 217 2.13 7.07 -5.20
N GLU A 218 2.74 6.11 -4.48
CA GLU A 218 2.23 5.65 -3.18
C GLU A 218 2.38 6.72 -2.09
N ASN A 219 3.47 7.50 -2.11
CA ASN A 219 3.64 8.60 -1.16
C ASN A 219 2.66 9.74 -1.40
N SER A 220 2.38 10.09 -2.65
CA SER A 220 1.34 11.06 -2.98
C SER A 220 -0.05 10.58 -2.55
N LEU A 221 -0.36 9.29 -2.77
CA LEU A 221 -1.62 8.68 -2.31
C LEU A 221 -1.76 8.72 -0.79
N THR A 222 -0.68 8.34 -0.08
CA THR A 222 -0.64 8.34 1.38
C THR A 222 -0.86 9.76 1.93
N ALA A 223 -0.11 10.74 1.42
CA ALA A 223 -0.27 12.14 1.84
C ALA A 223 -1.68 12.67 1.55
N SER A 224 -2.20 12.46 0.34
CA SER A 224 -3.53 12.91 -0.07
C SER A 224 -4.61 12.32 0.83
N SER A 225 -4.54 11.02 1.11
CA SER A 225 -5.50 10.31 1.96
C SER A 225 -5.46 10.80 3.41
N THR A 226 -4.27 11.06 3.95
CA THR A 226 -4.08 11.56 5.32
C THR A 226 -4.67 12.95 5.52
N PHE A 227 -4.40 13.88 4.60
CA PHE A 227 -4.80 15.29 4.78
C PHE A 227 -6.15 15.65 4.15
N LEU A 228 -6.81 14.74 3.42
CA LEU A 228 -8.12 14.98 2.81
C LEU A 228 -9.20 15.30 3.86
N ALA A 229 -9.28 14.52 4.95
CA ALA A 229 -10.25 14.78 6.02
C ALA A 229 -9.99 16.12 6.71
N SER A 230 -8.73 16.44 7.00
CA SER A 230 -8.33 17.71 7.61
C SER A 230 -8.65 18.90 6.71
N TYR A 231 -8.44 18.76 5.40
CA TYR A 231 -8.85 19.77 4.41
C TYR A 231 -10.36 20.01 4.43
N SER A 232 -11.16 18.93 4.40
CA SER A 232 -12.62 19.02 4.45
C SER A 232 -13.11 19.74 5.72
N LEU A 233 -12.48 19.47 6.88
CA LEU A 233 -12.77 20.17 8.14
C LEU A 233 -12.38 21.65 8.08
N ALA A 234 -11.23 21.98 7.51
CA ALA A 234 -10.77 23.36 7.37
C ALA A 234 -11.67 24.21 6.44
N GLN A 235 -12.41 23.56 5.53
CA GLN A 235 -13.45 24.21 4.71
C GLN A 235 -14.78 24.42 5.46
N GLY A 236 -14.88 24.02 6.73
CA GLY A 236 -16.09 24.15 7.55
C GLY A 236 -17.08 23.00 7.43
N ASN A 237 -16.72 21.88 6.79
CA ASN A 237 -17.59 20.70 6.75
C ASN A 237 -17.61 19.94 8.09
N SER A 238 -18.68 19.19 8.33
CA SER A 238 -18.79 18.34 9.52
C SER A 238 -17.82 17.16 9.48
N GLN A 239 -17.43 16.67 10.66
CA GLN A 239 -16.57 15.49 10.79
C GLN A 239 -17.16 14.24 10.12
N SER A 240 -18.49 14.07 10.20
CA SER A 240 -19.18 12.97 9.53
C SER A 240 -18.98 13.00 8.01
N VAL A 241 -19.01 14.19 7.41
CA VAL A 241 -18.79 14.36 5.96
C VAL A 241 -17.34 14.06 5.60
N SER A 242 -16.38 14.59 6.36
CA SER A 242 -14.94 14.34 6.12
C SER A 242 -14.58 12.86 6.16
N TYR A 243 -15.14 12.09 7.11
CA TYR A 243 -14.94 10.65 7.15
C TYR A 243 -15.69 9.90 6.04
N ALA A 244 -16.89 10.35 5.68
CA ALA A 244 -17.67 9.77 4.60
C ALA A 244 -16.96 9.90 3.24
N LEU A 245 -16.23 11.00 3.00
CA LEU A 245 -15.40 11.20 1.81
C LEU A 245 -14.29 10.14 1.71
N ILE A 246 -13.55 9.89 2.80
CA ILE A 246 -12.52 8.84 2.83
C ILE A 246 -13.13 7.45 2.61
N ALA A 247 -14.23 7.15 3.30
CA ALA A 247 -14.93 5.87 3.15
C ALA A 247 -15.39 5.65 1.69
N THR A 248 -15.85 6.71 1.04
CA THR A 248 -16.29 6.69 -0.36
C THR A 248 -15.13 6.46 -1.32
N THR A 249 -13.99 7.14 -1.10
CA THR A 249 -12.75 6.89 -1.85
C THR A 249 -12.34 5.42 -1.76
N ASN A 250 -12.36 4.83 -0.55
CA ASN A 250 -12.03 3.42 -0.33
C ASN A 250 -13.04 2.46 -0.96
N ALA A 251 -14.34 2.76 -0.91
CA ALA A 251 -15.38 1.94 -1.54
C ALA A 251 -15.22 1.89 -3.06
N ILE A 252 -14.95 3.03 -3.71
CA ILE A 252 -14.82 3.09 -5.17
C ILE A 252 -13.48 2.59 -5.65
N SER A 253 -12.46 2.60 -4.78
CA SER A 253 -11.18 1.94 -5.03
C SER A 253 -11.34 0.44 -5.30
N ILE A 254 -12.45 -0.21 -4.90
CA ILE A 254 -12.76 -1.59 -5.29
C ILE A 254 -12.92 -1.69 -6.81
N LEU A 255 -13.75 -0.83 -7.41
CA LEU A 255 -13.93 -0.76 -8.86
C LEU A 255 -12.66 -0.25 -9.54
N GLY A 256 -11.97 0.70 -8.90
CA GLY A 256 -10.68 1.24 -9.31
C GLY A 256 -9.53 0.24 -9.32
N ARG A 257 -9.63 -0.87 -8.58
CA ARG A 257 -8.68 -1.99 -8.66
C ARG A 257 -9.03 -2.91 -9.81
N TYR A 258 -10.29 -3.33 -9.88
CA TYR A 258 -10.74 -4.34 -10.82
C TYR A 258 -10.71 -3.86 -12.28
N ILE A 259 -11.32 -2.70 -12.58
CA ILE A 259 -11.49 -2.24 -13.96
C ILE A 259 -10.14 -1.91 -14.62
N PRO A 260 -9.26 -1.08 -14.03
CA PRO A 260 -7.94 -0.85 -14.59
C PRO A 260 -7.08 -2.11 -14.70
N GLY A 261 -7.19 -3.05 -13.75
CA GLY A 261 -6.53 -4.36 -13.84
C GLY A 261 -6.99 -5.18 -15.04
N TYR A 262 -8.29 -5.20 -15.32
CA TYR A 262 -8.86 -5.87 -16.50
C TYR A 262 -8.44 -5.20 -17.81
N LEU A 263 -8.51 -3.86 -17.87
CA LEU A 263 -8.07 -3.12 -19.05
C LEU A 263 -6.57 -3.29 -19.32
N ALA A 264 -5.76 -3.34 -18.27
CA ALA A 264 -4.30 -3.52 -18.34
C ALA A 264 -3.89 -4.82 -19.01
N ASP A 265 -4.54 -5.94 -18.69
CA ASP A 265 -4.22 -7.23 -19.29
C ASP A 265 -4.82 -7.40 -20.70
N LYS A 266 -5.99 -6.80 -20.98
CA LYS A 266 -6.72 -7.06 -22.24
C LYS A 266 -6.46 -6.07 -23.37
N TYR A 267 -6.27 -4.78 -23.08
CA TYR A 267 -6.30 -3.74 -24.12
C TYR A 267 -5.07 -2.84 -24.14
N THR A 268 -4.71 -2.27 -23.00
CA THR A 268 -3.80 -1.10 -22.94
C THR A 268 -2.37 -1.46 -22.57
N GLY A 269 -2.15 -2.59 -21.91
CA GLY A 269 -0.87 -2.96 -21.32
C GLY A 269 -0.68 -2.34 -19.92
N ARG A 270 0.11 -3.03 -19.09
CA ARG A 270 0.15 -2.80 -17.64
C ARG A 270 0.83 -1.48 -17.26
N PHE A 271 1.99 -1.18 -17.85
CA PHE A 271 2.66 0.11 -17.67
C PHE A 271 1.82 1.29 -18.18
N ASN A 272 1.18 1.16 -19.34
CA ASN A 272 0.33 2.22 -19.89
C ASN A 272 -0.86 2.51 -18.96
N MET A 273 -1.48 1.48 -18.39
CA MET A 273 -2.57 1.69 -17.43
C MET A 273 -2.12 2.39 -16.16
N VAL A 274 -0.96 2.05 -15.61
CA VAL A 274 -0.41 2.77 -14.45
C VAL A 274 -0.18 4.24 -14.79
N ILE A 275 0.42 4.53 -15.95
CA ILE A 275 0.66 5.91 -16.39
C ILE A 275 -0.67 6.67 -16.53
N ILE A 276 -1.69 6.06 -17.13
CA ILE A 276 -3.03 6.67 -17.29
C ILE A 276 -3.65 6.94 -15.92
N THR A 277 -3.68 5.96 -15.02
CA THR A 277 -4.36 6.09 -13.72
C THR A 277 -3.65 7.10 -12.81
N VAL A 278 -2.31 7.07 -12.77
CA VAL A 278 -1.49 8.02 -12.00
C VAL A 278 -1.60 9.42 -12.58
N SER A 279 -1.57 9.59 -13.91
CA SER A 279 -1.76 10.90 -14.55
C SER A 279 -3.15 11.47 -14.30
N MET A 280 -4.20 10.65 -14.39
CA MET A 280 -5.56 11.07 -14.08
C MET A 280 -5.70 11.48 -12.62
N ALA A 281 -5.09 10.75 -11.68
CA ALA A 281 -5.07 11.15 -10.27
C ALA A 281 -4.40 12.52 -10.06
N ALA A 282 -3.30 12.80 -10.77
CA ALA A 282 -2.64 14.12 -10.74
C ALA A 282 -3.53 15.22 -11.33
N ILE A 283 -4.17 14.97 -12.48
CA ILE A 283 -5.08 15.92 -13.13
C ILE A 283 -6.28 16.22 -12.21
N LEU A 284 -6.87 15.22 -11.57
CA LEU A 284 -8.00 15.41 -10.64
C LEU A 284 -7.62 16.26 -9.43
N ASN A 285 -6.40 16.08 -8.88
CA ASN A 285 -5.91 16.95 -7.82
C ASN A 285 -5.78 18.41 -8.30
N LEU A 286 -5.25 18.64 -9.50
CA LEU A 286 -5.05 19.99 -10.05
C LEU A 286 -6.34 20.66 -10.55
N THR A 287 -7.32 19.90 -11.01
CA THR A 287 -8.53 20.43 -11.69
C THR A 287 -9.76 20.46 -10.79
N LEU A 288 -9.92 19.49 -9.88
CA LEU A 288 -11.07 19.45 -8.96
C LEU A 288 -10.68 19.95 -7.58
N TRP A 289 -9.62 19.38 -6.99
CA TRP A 289 -9.29 19.66 -5.60
C TRP A 289 -8.70 21.06 -5.42
N LEU A 290 -7.73 21.46 -6.25
CA LEU A 290 -7.03 22.74 -6.14
C LEU A 290 -7.96 23.98 -6.34
N PRO A 291 -8.73 24.08 -7.44
CA PRO A 291 -9.56 25.27 -7.69
C PRO A 291 -10.93 25.22 -7.00
N PHE A 292 -11.54 24.04 -6.87
CA PHE A 292 -12.96 23.91 -6.50
C PHE A 292 -13.20 23.10 -5.22
N GLY A 293 -12.15 22.75 -4.46
CA GLY A 293 -12.26 21.95 -3.25
C GLY A 293 -13.06 22.58 -2.11
N GLY A 294 -13.34 23.89 -2.17
CA GLY A 294 -14.25 24.55 -1.23
C GLY A 294 -15.73 24.20 -1.43
N ASN A 295 -16.12 23.67 -2.60
CA ASN A 295 -17.49 23.23 -2.84
C ASN A 295 -17.65 21.76 -2.49
N ILE A 296 -18.55 21.46 -1.54
CA ILE A 296 -18.79 20.09 -1.07
C ILE A 296 -19.19 19.14 -2.21
N LYS A 297 -19.99 19.57 -3.19
CA LYS A 297 -20.42 18.72 -4.32
C LYS A 297 -19.24 18.29 -5.17
N VAL A 298 -18.28 19.21 -5.38
CA VAL A 298 -17.05 18.93 -6.12
C VAL A 298 -16.13 18.02 -5.32
N LEU A 299 -16.08 18.20 -4.00
CA LEU A 299 -15.28 17.33 -3.13
C LEU A 299 -15.80 15.88 -3.13
N TRP A 300 -17.12 15.69 -3.16
CA TRP A 300 -17.72 14.37 -3.39
C TRP A 300 -17.34 13.79 -4.75
N ALA A 301 -17.52 14.54 -5.83
CA ALA A 301 -17.12 14.09 -7.18
C ALA A 301 -15.62 13.74 -7.25
N TYR A 302 -14.77 14.53 -6.59
CA TYR A 302 -13.35 14.27 -6.45
C TYR A 302 -13.09 12.95 -5.71
N SER A 303 -13.70 12.70 -4.54
CA SER A 303 -13.52 11.44 -3.81
C SER A 303 -13.94 10.21 -4.64
N LEU A 304 -15.01 10.32 -5.43
CA LEU A 304 -15.45 9.25 -6.33
C LEU A 304 -14.38 8.95 -7.39
N LEU A 305 -13.98 9.98 -8.16
CA LEU A 305 -13.06 9.83 -9.29
C LEU A 305 -11.64 9.50 -8.83
N TYR A 306 -11.16 10.20 -7.80
CA TYR A 306 -9.83 9.99 -7.23
C TYR A 306 -9.70 8.57 -6.66
N GLY A 307 -10.71 8.08 -5.93
CA GLY A 307 -10.73 6.69 -5.45
C GLY A 307 -10.68 5.67 -6.59
N PHE A 308 -11.37 5.94 -7.69
CA PHE A 308 -11.33 5.06 -8.86
C PHE A 308 -9.93 4.98 -9.49
N PHE A 309 -9.27 6.11 -9.73
CA PHE A 309 -7.95 6.12 -10.38
C PHE A 309 -6.80 5.75 -9.45
N THR A 310 -6.92 6.01 -8.14
CA THR A 310 -5.86 5.65 -7.19
C THR A 310 -5.96 4.22 -6.68
N GLY A 311 -7.15 3.60 -6.75
CA GLY A 311 -7.34 2.22 -6.33
C GLY A 311 -6.38 1.25 -7.01
N SER A 312 -6.08 1.46 -8.29
CA SER A 312 -5.21 0.62 -9.11
C SER A 312 -3.72 0.72 -8.77
N ILE A 313 -3.29 1.74 -8.03
CA ILE A 313 -1.86 1.99 -7.72
C ILE A 313 -1.26 0.74 -7.04
N PHE A 314 -1.85 0.32 -5.91
CA PHE A 314 -1.39 -0.87 -5.18
C PHE A 314 -1.55 -2.20 -5.94
N SER A 315 -2.44 -2.27 -6.94
CA SER A 315 -2.67 -3.52 -7.69
C SER A 315 -1.77 -3.66 -8.91
N LEU A 316 -1.48 -2.56 -9.60
CA LEU A 316 -0.70 -2.57 -10.84
C LEU A 316 0.80 -2.43 -10.60
N ILE A 317 1.23 -1.75 -9.53
CA ILE A 317 2.64 -1.62 -9.14
C ILE A 317 3.38 -2.98 -9.05
N PRO A 318 2.91 -3.98 -8.26
CA PRO A 318 3.54 -5.29 -8.20
C PRO A 318 3.58 -5.99 -9.56
N VAL A 319 2.63 -5.67 -10.43
CA VAL A 319 2.52 -6.29 -11.75
C VAL A 319 3.54 -5.69 -12.71
N CYS A 320 3.74 -4.37 -12.67
CA CYS A 320 4.78 -3.67 -13.43
C CYS A 320 6.18 -4.12 -13.02
N ILE A 321 6.46 -4.20 -11.70
CA ILE A 321 7.73 -4.78 -11.21
C ILE A 321 7.88 -6.22 -11.66
N GLY A 322 6.79 -6.96 -11.63
CA GLY A 322 6.71 -8.32 -12.12
C GLY A 322 7.07 -8.53 -13.58
N GLN A 323 6.82 -7.55 -14.44
CA GLN A 323 7.10 -7.63 -15.87
C GLN A 323 8.55 -7.33 -16.22
N ILE A 324 9.21 -6.48 -15.43
CA ILE A 324 10.61 -6.10 -15.64
C ILE A 324 11.59 -6.99 -14.86
N SER A 325 11.06 -7.96 -14.11
CA SER A 325 11.81 -8.80 -13.18
C SER A 325 11.59 -10.26 -13.48
N ASP A 326 12.66 -11.03 -13.37
CA ASP A 326 12.57 -12.48 -13.42
C ASP A 326 11.71 -12.98 -12.26
N THR A 327 10.86 -13.98 -12.52
CA THR A 327 9.95 -14.59 -11.53
C THR A 327 10.71 -15.14 -10.31
N ALA A 328 11.99 -15.48 -10.47
CA ALA A 328 12.84 -15.97 -9.39
C ALA A 328 13.30 -14.87 -8.40
N ASP A 329 13.33 -13.62 -8.85
CA ASP A 329 13.82 -12.45 -8.10
C ASP A 329 12.72 -11.42 -7.80
N PHE A 330 11.45 -11.78 -8.08
CA PHE A 330 10.32 -10.89 -7.90
C PHE A 330 10.21 -10.40 -6.45
N GLY A 331 10.27 -11.30 -5.46
CA GLY A 331 10.14 -10.96 -4.04
C GLY A 331 11.24 -10.00 -3.58
N LYS A 332 12.50 -10.25 -3.95
CA LYS A 332 13.64 -9.38 -3.65
C LYS A 332 13.45 -8.01 -4.26
N ARG A 333 13.15 -7.92 -5.56
CA ARG A 333 12.98 -6.64 -6.26
C ARG A 333 11.76 -5.87 -5.75
N TYR A 334 10.64 -6.56 -5.52
CA TYR A 334 9.45 -5.96 -4.92
C TYR A 334 9.76 -5.36 -3.54
N ALA A 335 10.48 -6.11 -2.71
CA ALA A 335 10.88 -5.66 -1.38
C ALA A 335 11.90 -4.50 -1.42
N SER A 336 12.87 -4.53 -2.34
CA SER A 336 13.80 -3.42 -2.55
C SER A 336 13.11 -2.15 -3.03
N ALA A 337 12.05 -2.27 -3.84
CA ALA A 337 11.26 -1.10 -4.24
C ALA A 337 10.49 -0.52 -3.04
N TYR A 338 9.90 -1.35 -2.17
CA TYR A 338 9.26 -0.88 -0.92
C TYR A 338 10.23 -0.28 0.08
N LEU A 339 11.51 -0.66 0.07
CA LEU A 339 12.55 0.02 0.85
C LEU A 339 12.66 1.50 0.45
N LEU A 340 12.63 1.82 -0.85
CA LEU A 340 12.63 3.20 -1.33
C LEU A 340 11.35 3.93 -0.91
N VAL A 341 10.19 3.27 -1.01
CA VAL A 341 8.91 3.82 -0.55
C VAL A 341 9.01 4.21 0.92
N ALA A 342 9.51 3.30 1.77
CA ALA A 342 9.64 3.50 3.22
C ALA A 342 10.50 4.71 3.57
N ILE A 343 11.66 4.86 2.91
CA ILE A 343 12.58 5.98 3.13
C ILE A 343 11.89 7.30 2.80
N MET A 344 11.06 7.33 1.75
CA MET A 344 10.35 8.54 1.33
C MET A 344 9.09 8.81 2.15
N THR A 345 8.42 7.78 2.68
CA THR A 345 7.21 7.95 3.51
C THR A 345 7.47 8.69 4.82
N ILE A 346 8.63 8.48 5.44
CA ILE A 346 8.99 9.14 6.71
C ILE A 346 8.90 10.67 6.62
N PRO A 347 9.55 11.36 5.66
CA PRO A 347 9.46 12.82 5.54
C PRO A 347 8.15 13.32 4.90
N VAL A 348 7.43 12.51 4.12
CA VAL A 348 6.27 12.97 3.33
C VAL A 348 5.15 13.55 4.19
N ILE A 349 4.79 12.89 5.29
CA ILE A 349 3.71 13.37 6.18
C ILE A 349 4.14 14.65 6.93
N PRO A 350 5.33 14.71 7.57
CA PRO A 350 5.83 15.95 8.19
C PRO A 350 5.99 17.12 7.21
N VAL A 351 6.52 16.88 6.00
CA VAL A 351 6.66 17.91 4.96
C VAL A 351 5.28 18.41 4.52
N GLY A 352 4.32 17.50 4.32
CA GLY A 352 2.93 17.85 4.02
C GLY A 352 2.31 18.73 5.12
N GLY A 353 2.51 18.36 6.39
CA GLY A 353 2.05 19.14 7.54
C GLY A 353 2.72 20.52 7.63
N ALA A 354 4.03 20.61 7.37
CA ALA A 354 4.76 21.88 7.36
C ALA A 354 4.29 22.81 6.24
N ILE A 355 3.96 22.27 5.06
CA ILE A 355 3.38 23.03 3.94
C ILE A 355 1.99 23.58 4.31
N ILE A 356 1.18 22.79 5.03
CA ILE A 356 -0.14 23.22 5.50
C ILE A 356 -0.03 24.27 6.62
N GLY A 357 0.99 24.17 7.48
CA GLY A 357 1.28 25.15 8.53
C GLY A 357 0.06 25.47 9.41
N PRO A 358 -0.37 26.74 9.53
CA PRO A 358 -1.51 27.14 10.37
C PRO A 358 -2.89 26.68 9.86
N GLY A 359 -2.96 25.92 8.76
CA GLY A 359 -4.20 25.33 8.27
C GLY A 359 -5.09 26.27 7.47
N THR A 360 -4.54 27.38 6.95
CA THR A 360 -5.29 28.28 6.07
C THR A 360 -5.60 27.62 4.74
N THR A 361 -6.71 27.99 4.11
CA THR A 361 -7.12 27.48 2.78
C THR A 361 -6.03 27.68 1.73
N SER A 362 -5.26 28.78 1.82
CA SER A 362 -4.12 29.06 0.93
C SER A 362 -2.96 28.08 1.14
N SER A 363 -2.66 27.71 2.39
CA SER A 363 -1.61 26.72 2.69
C SER A 363 -1.95 25.34 2.13
N TYR A 364 -3.23 24.94 2.19
CA TYR A 364 -3.68 23.69 1.57
C TYR A 364 -3.53 23.66 0.05
N LYS A 365 -3.57 24.81 -0.65
CA LYS A 365 -3.30 24.84 -2.10
C LYS A 365 -1.87 24.40 -2.42
N PHE A 366 -0.89 24.82 -1.61
CA PHE A 366 0.50 24.38 -1.77
C PHE A 366 0.67 22.88 -1.48
N PHE A 367 -0.08 22.35 -0.51
CA PHE A 367 -0.10 20.91 -0.24
C PHE A 367 -0.69 20.10 -1.40
N ILE A 368 -1.80 20.57 -1.98
CA ILE A 368 -2.40 19.93 -3.16
C ILE A 368 -1.43 19.98 -4.34
N LEU A 369 -0.70 21.08 -4.53
CA LEU A 369 0.35 21.18 -5.55
C LEU A 369 1.48 20.17 -5.30
N TYR A 370 1.96 20.07 -4.06
CA TYR A 370 3.00 19.12 -3.66
C TYR A 370 2.62 17.66 -3.97
N THR A 371 1.42 17.23 -3.56
CA THR A 371 0.92 15.87 -3.84
C THR A 371 0.71 15.63 -5.34
N SER A 372 0.21 16.63 -6.06
CA SER A 372 0.02 16.56 -7.52
C SER A 372 1.34 16.43 -8.27
N LEU A 373 2.35 17.20 -7.89
CA LEU A 373 3.69 17.14 -8.49
C LEU A 373 4.36 15.81 -8.21
N MET A 374 4.21 15.24 -7.01
CA MET A 374 4.67 13.89 -6.73
C MET A 374 3.98 12.87 -7.63
N MET A 375 2.65 12.94 -7.76
CA MET A 375 1.92 12.00 -8.63
C MET A 375 2.34 12.13 -10.10
N ALA A 376 2.55 13.36 -10.58
CA ALA A 376 3.05 13.63 -11.93
C ALA A 376 4.48 13.11 -12.12
N ALA A 377 5.38 13.30 -11.16
CA ALA A 377 6.72 12.72 -11.17
C ALA A 377 6.67 11.20 -11.21
N GLY A 378 5.77 10.57 -10.44
CA GLY A 378 5.54 9.13 -10.49
C GLY A 378 5.11 8.65 -11.87
N SER A 379 4.19 9.36 -12.53
CA SER A 379 3.76 9.08 -13.91
C SER A 379 4.92 9.19 -14.90
N LEU A 380 5.72 10.26 -14.80
CA LEU A 380 6.90 10.47 -15.64
C LEU A 380 7.91 9.33 -15.45
N CYS A 381 8.19 8.92 -14.21
CA CYS A 381 9.08 7.79 -13.94
C CYS A 381 8.57 6.48 -14.54
N PHE A 382 7.26 6.19 -14.43
CA PHE A 382 6.67 5.03 -15.11
C PHE A 382 6.74 5.12 -16.64
N ALA A 383 6.55 6.32 -17.20
CA ALA A 383 6.70 6.56 -18.64
C ALA A 383 8.14 6.33 -19.10
N VAL A 384 9.12 6.81 -18.35
CA VAL A 384 10.56 6.58 -18.63
C VAL A 384 10.88 5.09 -18.56
N SER A 385 10.46 4.39 -17.50
CA SER A 385 10.65 2.93 -17.37
C SER A 385 10.05 2.18 -18.57
N ARG A 386 8.84 2.57 -19.01
CA ARG A 386 8.16 2.01 -20.17
C ARG A 386 8.92 2.28 -21.48
N ILE A 387 9.42 3.50 -21.68
CA ILE A 387 10.21 3.87 -22.86
C ILE A 387 11.52 3.07 -22.91
N ILE A 388 12.18 2.84 -21.77
CA ILE A 388 13.40 2.03 -21.73
C ILE A 388 13.09 0.56 -22.07
N CYS A 389 11.93 0.03 -21.65
CA CYS A 389 11.54 -1.35 -21.92
C CYS A 389 11.08 -1.61 -23.37
N VAL A 390 10.35 -0.68 -24.00
CA VAL A 390 9.63 -0.92 -25.27
C VAL A 390 10.01 0.07 -26.38
N GLY A 391 10.80 1.09 -26.08
CA GLY A 391 11.04 2.22 -26.98
C GLY A 391 9.83 3.16 -27.10
N PHE A 392 9.84 4.05 -28.09
CA PHE A 392 8.78 5.04 -28.31
C PHE A 392 7.50 4.48 -28.96
N THR A 393 7.51 3.22 -29.40
CA THR A 393 6.38 2.65 -30.13
C THR A 393 5.24 2.25 -29.20
N MET A 394 4.05 2.77 -29.44
CA MET A 394 2.79 2.38 -28.79
C MET A 394 2.31 0.99 -29.27
N ARG A 395 3.18 -0.02 -29.31
CA ARG A 395 2.77 -1.39 -29.64
C ARG A 395 2.54 -2.20 -28.37
N GLU A 396 1.43 -2.93 -28.38
CA GLU A 396 0.92 -3.78 -27.31
C GLU A 396 2.01 -4.73 -26.77
N PHE A 397 2.19 -4.71 -25.45
CA PHE A 397 3.11 -5.60 -24.73
C PHE A 397 2.75 -7.09 -24.85
N TYR A 398 1.59 -7.43 -25.42
CA TYR A 398 1.10 -8.81 -25.54
C TYR A 398 1.96 -9.71 -26.45
N LYS A 399 2.82 -9.13 -27.31
CA LYS A 399 3.52 -9.90 -28.37
C LYS A 399 5.03 -10.13 -28.16
N LEU A 400 5.65 -9.63 -27.09
CA LEU A 400 7.09 -9.85 -26.87
C LEU A 400 7.40 -11.17 -26.15
N ASP A 401 6.54 -11.65 -25.25
CA ASP A 401 6.77 -12.90 -24.50
C ASP A 401 6.56 -14.17 -25.36
N ASN A 402 5.81 -14.05 -26.46
CA ASN A 402 5.59 -15.14 -27.43
C ASN A 402 6.72 -15.29 -28.47
N ARG A 403 7.73 -14.40 -28.47
CA ARG A 403 8.89 -14.52 -29.38
C ARG A 403 10.12 -15.10 -28.70
N SER A 404 10.23 -15.04 -27.37
CA SER A 404 11.32 -15.67 -26.61
C SER A 404 11.01 -17.10 -26.16
N SER A 405 9.74 -17.51 -26.19
CA SER A 405 9.29 -18.88 -25.88
C SER A 405 9.15 -19.78 -27.12
N ALA A 406 9.42 -19.24 -28.31
CA ALA A 406 9.38 -19.94 -29.59
C ALA A 406 10.77 -20.03 -30.27
N ALA A 407 11.85 -19.85 -29.51
CA ALA A 407 13.24 -20.01 -29.97
C ALA A 407 14.00 -20.97 -29.07
#